data_AF-A0A358QY30-F1
#
_entry.id   AF-A0A358QY30-F1
#
_cell.length_a   1.000
_cell.length_b   1.000
_cell.length_c   1.000
_cell.angle_alpha   90.00
_cell.angle_beta   90.00
_cell.angle_gamma   90.00
#
_symmetry.space_group_name_H-M   'P 1'
#
loop_
_entity.id
_entity.type
_entity.pdbx_description
1 polymer ?
#
loop_
_entity_poly.entity_id
_entity_poly.type
_entity_poly.pdbx_seq_one_letter_code
_entity_poly.pdbx_strand_id
1 'polypeptide(L)'
;MSTIPQYTDYELDDLRRIYQEASKNRDRSLVLNMANDAHYRVVNKNYANLNLTPDRYPQLFRQLDMARAMNTKDQSLSLVYDSNDDGYTDANVLLDVGLAKDGIACSDAVSTYIGGAYSLVLTLQVFKKDTMELVAHNNIQSMGEGEYTPISAKSAQAVSGNLVAYYFIDYTKDPGTPTQHIVITKEPQGPVADPKITQPVQKPNHTAPPWPYWQYIRVGLSRGIGSRDDVDYWFNQGQWDDRTVMVPLDGSVTYNSNIKPLVPEDTIQLNMSVALKTGGLKVLPADMLNTVYPYFYVSPSDPKTIIFKKPAPTDPQSTDNGNPIVFGPAPWNSDTVVYFFCQIAVKTESSYPLFDYSGIISSDTPDSDPRDGVLYIKPFQFTWHCVAQGVQIKLADGTSRAVENIVGKEMVLSNTGGEQAKVVATHVGKHRGPVLRIRTDNGCELVLSESHVVMTPQGPKPASELQAGSQVITLEGASKITCICLEEYDGFLFNLELVTYEPGKEGSSSMFANGILVGDFNLQTHYYHNYRKLPHVVLKRLPQDFHQDFNSLLEDIEKYKK
;
A
#
# COMPACT_ATOMS: atom_id res chain seq x y z
N MET A 1 -26.97 -0.88 -4.50
CA MET A 1 -26.23 -1.42 -5.66
C MET A 1 -26.21 -0.34 -6.72
N SER A 2 -25.03 0.13 -7.11
CA SER A 2 -24.88 1.03 -8.26
C SER A 2 -25.42 0.33 -9.51
N THR A 3 -26.31 0.97 -10.26
CA THR A 3 -26.71 0.48 -11.58
C THR A 3 -25.50 0.49 -12.51
N ILE A 4 -25.28 -0.60 -13.25
CA ILE A 4 -24.20 -0.67 -14.24
C ILE A 4 -24.38 0.49 -15.24
N PRO A 5 -23.36 1.36 -15.42
CA PRO A 5 -23.41 2.45 -16.37
C PRO A 5 -23.78 1.98 -17.77
N GLN A 6 -24.62 2.76 -18.45
CA GLN A 6 -25.03 2.49 -19.82
C GLN A 6 -24.25 3.37 -20.79
N TYR A 7 -23.75 2.77 -21.86
CA TYR A 7 -23.02 3.42 -22.93
C TYR A 7 -23.84 3.37 -24.22
N THR A 8 -23.88 4.48 -24.94
CA THR A 8 -24.41 4.56 -26.31
C THR A 8 -23.40 3.96 -27.28
N ASP A 9 -23.85 3.53 -28.47
CA ASP A 9 -22.96 2.98 -29.52
C ASP A 9 -21.80 3.93 -29.84
N TYR A 10 -22.07 5.23 -29.86
CA TYR A 10 -21.07 6.27 -30.11
C TYR A 10 -20.02 6.38 -29.00
N GLU A 11 -20.42 6.24 -27.73
CA GLU A 11 -19.46 6.22 -26.60
C GLU A 11 -18.64 4.91 -26.60
N LEU A 12 -19.23 3.80 -27.04
CA LEU A 12 -18.50 2.53 -27.21
C LEU A 12 -17.45 2.62 -28.33
N ASP A 13 -17.73 3.36 -29.40
CA ASP A 13 -16.75 3.63 -30.46
C ASP A 13 -15.57 4.47 -29.95
N ASP A 14 -15.83 5.47 -29.10
CA ASP A 14 -14.77 6.25 -28.45
C ASP A 14 -13.87 5.35 -27.58
N LEU A 15 -14.46 4.43 -26.80
CA LEU A 15 -13.69 3.45 -25.99
C LEU A 15 -12.85 2.52 -26.86
N ARG A 16 -13.40 1.99 -27.96
CA ARG A 16 -12.64 1.15 -28.91
C ARG A 16 -11.45 1.89 -29.49
N ARG A 17 -11.62 3.18 -29.83
CA ARG A 17 -10.53 4.01 -30.33
C ARG A 17 -9.44 4.20 -29.27
N ILE A 18 -9.82 4.52 -28.04
CA ILE A 18 -8.88 4.65 -26.92
C ILE A 18 -8.10 3.35 -26.72
N TYR A 19 -8.77 2.20 -26.75
CA TYR A 19 -8.12 0.90 -26.65
C TYR A 19 -7.11 0.67 -27.78
N GLN A 20 -7.46 0.99 -29.02
CA GLN A 20 -6.55 0.86 -30.16
C GLN A 20 -5.33 1.77 -30.01
N GLU A 21 -5.51 3.00 -29.51
CA GLU A 21 -4.42 3.92 -29.24
C GLU A 21 -3.51 3.41 -28.12
N ALA A 22 -4.08 2.96 -26.99
CA ALA A 22 -3.34 2.38 -25.87
C ALA A 22 -2.57 1.12 -26.26
N SER A 23 -3.15 0.24 -27.10
CA SER A 23 -2.52 -1.01 -27.53
C SER A 23 -1.22 -0.84 -28.32
N LYS A 24 -0.91 0.38 -28.79
CA LYS A 24 0.35 0.72 -29.46
C LYS A 24 1.50 0.89 -28.47
N ASN A 25 1.20 1.15 -27.19
CA ASN A 25 2.20 1.31 -26.14
C ASN A 25 2.52 -0.03 -25.48
N ARG A 26 3.78 -0.20 -25.06
CA ARG A 26 4.31 -1.46 -24.50
C ARG A 26 3.50 -1.96 -23.30
N ASP A 27 3.12 -1.05 -22.42
CA ASP A 27 2.37 -1.27 -21.18
C ASP A 27 0.84 -1.13 -21.36
N ARG A 28 0.39 -0.90 -22.60
CA ARG A 28 -1.01 -0.61 -22.93
C ARG A 28 -1.61 0.55 -22.14
N SER A 29 -0.79 1.52 -21.75
CA SER A 29 -1.23 2.78 -21.15
C SER A 29 -1.40 3.87 -22.21
N LEU A 30 -2.22 4.89 -21.94
CA LEU A 30 -2.38 6.06 -22.78
C LEU A 30 -2.70 7.27 -21.91
N VAL A 31 -1.94 8.36 -22.08
CA VAL A 31 -2.33 9.67 -21.55
C VAL A 31 -3.37 10.29 -22.48
N LEU A 32 -4.56 10.53 -21.96
CA LEU A 32 -5.70 11.03 -22.71
C LEU A 32 -5.53 12.52 -23.00
N ASN A 33 -5.45 12.84 -24.29
CA ASN A 33 -5.46 14.21 -24.78
C ASN A 33 -6.86 14.84 -24.71
N MET A 34 -7.10 15.74 -23.76
CA MET A 34 -8.41 16.42 -23.59
C MET A 34 -8.83 17.35 -24.75
N ALA A 35 -7.94 17.69 -25.69
CA ALA A 35 -8.33 18.38 -26.94
C ALA A 35 -8.90 17.43 -28.00
N ASN A 36 -8.69 16.12 -27.85
CA ASN A 36 -9.36 15.09 -28.65
C ASN A 36 -10.78 14.87 -28.10
N ASP A 37 -11.78 15.09 -28.95
CA ASP A 37 -13.18 15.05 -28.53
C ASP A 37 -13.64 13.66 -28.07
N ALA A 38 -13.04 12.57 -28.58
CA ALA A 38 -13.34 11.21 -28.12
C ALA A 38 -12.84 11.00 -26.67
N HIS A 39 -11.61 11.43 -26.38
CA HIS A 39 -11.02 11.34 -25.05
C HIS A 39 -11.82 12.17 -24.04
N TYR A 40 -12.13 13.42 -24.39
CA TYR A 40 -12.88 14.33 -23.54
C TYR A 40 -14.29 13.81 -23.22
N ARG A 41 -14.98 13.21 -24.20
CA ARG A 41 -16.31 12.62 -23.97
C ARG A 41 -16.27 11.43 -23.03
N VAL A 42 -15.29 10.53 -23.18
CA VAL A 42 -15.15 9.38 -22.28
C VAL A 42 -14.89 9.81 -20.84
N VAL A 43 -14.03 10.82 -20.62
CA VAL A 43 -13.79 11.37 -19.28
C VAL A 43 -15.07 11.99 -18.71
N ASN A 44 -15.78 12.83 -19.46
CA ASN A 44 -17.05 13.41 -18.99
C ASN A 44 -18.12 12.35 -18.73
N LYS A 45 -18.17 11.29 -19.54
CA LYS A 45 -19.07 10.16 -19.33
C LYS A 45 -18.77 9.46 -18.02
N ASN A 46 -17.49 9.21 -17.71
CA ASN A 46 -17.09 8.68 -16.43
C ASN A 46 -17.52 9.61 -15.28
N TYR A 47 -17.29 10.91 -15.37
CA TYR A 47 -17.74 11.88 -14.35
C TYR A 47 -19.26 11.88 -14.17
N ALA A 48 -20.02 11.83 -15.26
CA ALA A 48 -21.49 11.77 -15.21
C ALA A 48 -21.99 10.48 -14.55
N ASN A 49 -21.36 9.33 -14.85
CA ASN A 49 -21.67 8.03 -14.22
C ASN A 49 -21.41 8.03 -12.71
N LEU A 50 -20.53 8.91 -12.24
CA LEU A 50 -20.17 9.12 -10.85
C LEU A 50 -20.97 10.25 -10.18
N ASN A 51 -21.91 10.87 -10.89
CA ASN A 51 -22.66 12.04 -10.44
C ASN A 51 -21.74 13.21 -9.99
N LEU A 52 -20.57 13.31 -10.62
CA LEU A 52 -19.67 14.46 -10.47
C LEU A 52 -20.19 15.56 -11.40
N THR A 53 -20.66 16.65 -10.84
CA THR A 53 -21.20 17.80 -11.59
C THR A 53 -20.39 19.06 -11.31
N PRO A 54 -20.36 20.04 -12.25
CA PRO A 54 -19.66 21.30 -12.03
C PRO A 54 -20.11 22.07 -10.78
N ASP A 55 -21.38 21.96 -10.40
CA ASP A 55 -21.90 22.63 -9.20
C ASP A 55 -21.40 22.01 -7.90
N ARG A 56 -21.15 20.69 -7.89
CA ARG A 56 -20.72 19.95 -6.69
C ARG A 56 -19.20 19.83 -6.61
N TYR A 57 -18.55 19.72 -7.75
CA TYR A 57 -17.10 19.53 -7.89
C TYR A 57 -16.49 20.62 -8.79
N PRO A 58 -16.70 21.92 -8.49
CA PRO A 58 -16.27 23.00 -9.36
C PRO A 58 -14.77 22.98 -9.65
N GLN A 59 -13.93 22.60 -8.69
CA GLN A 59 -12.49 22.59 -8.91
C GLN A 59 -12.06 21.48 -9.87
N LEU A 60 -12.60 20.27 -9.74
CA LEU A 60 -12.38 19.18 -10.68
C LEU A 60 -12.68 19.58 -12.13
N PHE A 61 -13.84 20.22 -12.36
CA PHE A 61 -14.23 20.65 -13.71
C PHE A 61 -13.40 21.83 -14.22
N ARG A 62 -13.00 22.77 -13.35
CA ARG A 62 -12.03 23.82 -13.73
C ARG A 62 -10.71 23.21 -14.22
N GLN A 63 -10.22 22.17 -13.55
CA GLN A 63 -8.97 21.51 -13.95
C GLN A 63 -9.09 20.70 -15.24
N LEU A 64 -10.25 20.08 -15.48
CA LEU A 64 -10.56 19.43 -16.75
C LEU A 64 -10.55 20.45 -17.91
N ASP A 65 -11.14 21.62 -17.70
CA ASP A 65 -11.13 22.71 -18.68
C ASP A 65 -9.72 23.27 -18.92
N MET A 66 -8.90 23.39 -17.87
CA MET A 66 -7.49 23.74 -17.99
C MET A 66 -6.72 22.72 -18.83
N ALA A 67 -6.91 21.42 -18.58
CA ALA A 67 -6.27 20.35 -19.36
C ALA A 67 -6.68 20.44 -20.84
N ARG A 68 -7.95 20.71 -21.12
CA ARG A 68 -8.45 20.89 -22.49
C ARG A 68 -7.87 22.11 -23.18
N ALA A 69 -7.69 23.22 -22.45
CA ALA A 69 -7.12 24.44 -22.99
C ALA A 69 -5.60 24.34 -23.26
N MET A 70 -4.88 23.54 -22.45
CA MET A 70 -3.43 23.36 -22.59
C MET A 70 -3.04 22.34 -23.67
N ASN A 71 -3.84 21.29 -23.85
CA ASN A 71 -3.56 20.27 -24.85
C ASN A 71 -3.83 20.78 -26.28
N THR A 72 -3.02 20.36 -27.24
CA THR A 72 -3.31 20.55 -28.67
C THR A 72 -3.74 19.23 -29.33
N LYS A 73 -4.57 19.27 -30.37
CA LYS A 73 -5.20 18.06 -30.94
C LYS A 73 -4.21 16.98 -31.41
N ASP A 74 -3.02 17.38 -31.86
CA ASP A 74 -1.99 16.47 -32.38
C ASP A 74 -0.86 16.20 -31.38
N GLN A 75 -1.00 16.64 -30.13
CA GLN A 75 0.01 16.44 -29.10
C GLN A 75 0.07 14.98 -28.65
N SER A 76 1.25 14.37 -28.78
CA SER A 76 1.60 13.16 -28.04
C SER A 76 1.90 13.54 -26.59
N LEU A 77 1.17 12.95 -25.64
CA LEU A 77 1.40 13.14 -24.22
C LEU A 77 2.15 11.92 -23.66
N SER A 78 3.02 12.15 -22.69
CA SER A 78 3.75 11.10 -21.99
C SER A 78 3.44 11.18 -20.51
N LEU A 79 3.47 10.02 -19.85
CA LEU A 79 3.36 9.94 -18.40
C LEU A 79 4.56 10.66 -17.78
N VAL A 80 4.29 11.67 -16.97
CA VAL A 80 5.28 12.27 -16.10
C VAL A 80 5.10 11.60 -14.75
N TYR A 81 6.03 10.72 -14.41
CA TYR A 81 6.10 10.16 -13.07
C TYR A 81 7.06 11.02 -12.26
N ASP A 82 6.55 11.61 -11.20
CA ASP A 82 7.44 12.20 -10.20
C ASP A 82 8.21 11.11 -9.50
N SER A 83 9.46 11.41 -9.20
CA SER A 83 10.36 10.56 -8.46
C SER A 83 10.92 11.30 -7.26
N ASN A 84 11.10 10.62 -6.13
CA ASN A 84 11.89 11.17 -5.03
C ASN A 84 13.37 10.75 -5.14
N ASP A 85 14.22 11.34 -4.30
CA ASP A 85 15.66 11.07 -4.24
C ASP A 85 16.00 9.60 -3.94
N ASP A 86 15.01 8.84 -3.45
CA ASP A 86 15.14 7.45 -3.06
C ASP A 86 14.73 6.44 -4.15
N GLY A 87 14.37 6.94 -5.34
CA GLY A 87 13.99 6.12 -6.50
C GLY A 87 12.58 5.55 -6.46
N TYR A 88 11.71 6.07 -5.59
CA TYR A 88 10.27 5.81 -5.66
C TYR A 88 9.67 6.75 -6.68
N THR A 89 8.72 6.25 -7.45
CA THR A 89 7.95 7.06 -8.40
C THR A 89 6.46 6.90 -8.17
N ASP A 90 5.68 7.89 -8.60
CA ASP A 90 4.25 7.66 -8.76
C ASP A 90 4.02 6.48 -9.73
N ALA A 91 2.93 5.74 -9.56
CA ALA A 91 2.63 4.61 -10.42
C ALA A 91 1.13 4.31 -10.48
N ASN A 92 0.73 3.75 -11.61
CA ASN A 92 -0.60 3.22 -11.85
C ASN A 92 -0.44 1.85 -12.49
N VAL A 93 -1.10 0.83 -11.93
CA VAL A 93 -0.92 -0.56 -12.35
C VAL A 93 -2.28 -1.23 -12.48
N LEU A 94 -2.58 -1.75 -13.68
CA LEU A 94 -3.70 -2.66 -13.91
C LEU A 94 -3.22 -4.10 -13.74
N LEU A 95 -3.63 -4.71 -12.63
CA LEU A 95 -3.04 -5.93 -12.10
C LEU A 95 -3.51 -7.15 -12.87
N ASP A 96 -4.80 -7.22 -13.19
CA ASP A 96 -5.40 -8.34 -13.93
C ASP A 96 -6.70 -7.96 -14.63
N VAL A 97 -7.19 -8.93 -15.39
CA VAL A 97 -8.59 -9.05 -15.80
C VAL A 97 -8.83 -10.52 -16.09
N GLY A 98 -9.94 -11.07 -15.61
CA GLY A 98 -10.16 -12.51 -15.67
C GLY A 98 -11.59 -12.93 -15.37
N LEU A 99 -11.80 -14.25 -15.41
CA LEU A 99 -13.01 -14.90 -14.94
C LEU A 99 -12.67 -15.66 -13.66
N ALA A 100 -13.44 -15.39 -12.62
CA ALA A 100 -13.36 -16.14 -11.39
C ALA A 100 -13.90 -17.58 -11.56
N LYS A 101 -13.68 -18.45 -10.56
CA LYS A 101 -14.11 -19.86 -10.56
C LYS A 101 -15.58 -20.11 -10.91
N ASP A 102 -16.46 -19.15 -10.66
CA ASP A 102 -17.90 -19.18 -10.94
C ASP A 102 -18.29 -18.43 -12.24
N GLY A 103 -17.31 -17.98 -13.02
CA GLY A 103 -17.49 -17.19 -14.23
C GLY A 103 -17.71 -15.70 -13.96
N ILE A 104 -17.56 -15.22 -12.72
CA ILE A 104 -17.67 -13.78 -12.42
C ILE A 104 -16.49 -13.05 -13.05
N ALA A 105 -16.75 -12.00 -13.84
CA ALA A 105 -15.66 -11.15 -14.34
C ALA A 105 -15.07 -10.35 -13.18
N CYS A 106 -13.75 -10.39 -13.06
CA CYS A 106 -12.99 -9.62 -12.08
C CYS A 106 -11.86 -8.82 -12.76
N SER A 107 -11.50 -7.72 -12.13
CA SER A 107 -10.28 -6.98 -12.43
C SER A 107 -9.86 -6.19 -11.19
N ASP A 108 -8.57 -6.09 -10.98
CA ASP A 108 -7.95 -5.33 -9.90
C ASP A 108 -6.89 -4.35 -10.43
N ALA A 109 -6.79 -3.19 -9.78
CA ALA A 109 -5.82 -2.17 -10.12
C ALA A 109 -5.38 -1.38 -8.89
N VAL A 110 -4.27 -0.65 -9.01
CA VAL A 110 -3.74 0.19 -7.95
C VAL A 110 -3.15 1.48 -8.51
N SER A 111 -3.44 2.58 -7.82
CA SER A 111 -2.74 3.87 -7.98
C SER A 111 -1.93 4.17 -6.73
N THR A 112 -0.73 4.70 -6.90
CA THR A 112 0.11 5.14 -5.79
C THR A 112 0.85 6.42 -6.14
N TYR A 113 0.76 7.41 -5.25
CA TYR A 113 1.32 8.74 -5.43
C TYR A 113 2.12 9.15 -4.21
N ILE A 114 3.36 9.60 -4.41
CA ILE A 114 4.24 10.07 -3.33
C ILE A 114 3.59 11.29 -2.68
N GLY A 115 3.27 11.18 -1.39
CA GLY A 115 2.59 12.25 -0.65
C GLY A 115 1.07 12.36 -0.91
N GLY A 116 0.53 11.51 -1.78
CA GLY A 116 -0.88 11.52 -2.19
C GLY A 116 -1.16 12.45 -3.37
N ALA A 117 -2.43 12.69 -3.64
CA ALA A 117 -2.95 13.57 -4.67
C ALA A 117 -3.98 14.54 -4.06
N TYR A 118 -4.07 15.76 -4.60
CA TYR A 118 -5.11 16.71 -4.18
C TYR A 118 -6.50 16.25 -4.61
N SER A 119 -6.58 15.65 -5.80
CA SER A 119 -7.78 15.00 -6.32
C SER A 119 -7.39 13.73 -7.05
N LEU A 120 -8.12 12.65 -6.79
CA LEU A 120 -7.96 11.37 -7.45
C LEU A 120 -9.34 10.79 -7.73
N VAL A 121 -9.60 10.46 -8.99
CA VAL A 121 -10.77 9.72 -9.44
C VAL A 121 -10.29 8.49 -10.20
N LEU A 122 -10.64 7.33 -9.69
CA LEU A 122 -10.31 6.04 -10.27
C LEU A 122 -11.59 5.38 -10.77
N THR A 123 -11.57 4.87 -12.00
CA THR A 123 -12.68 4.10 -12.56
C THR A 123 -12.13 2.83 -13.19
N LEU A 124 -12.57 1.68 -12.69
CA LEU A 124 -12.21 0.37 -13.23
C LEU A 124 -13.44 -0.27 -13.86
N GLN A 125 -13.33 -0.63 -15.14
CA GLN A 125 -14.43 -1.15 -15.95
C GLN A 125 -13.98 -2.40 -16.70
N VAL A 126 -14.81 -3.44 -16.68
CA VAL A 126 -14.57 -4.70 -17.41
C VAL A 126 -15.68 -4.90 -18.42
N PHE A 127 -15.29 -5.03 -19.69
CA PHE A 127 -16.20 -5.25 -20.81
C PHE A 127 -16.00 -6.64 -21.41
N LYS A 128 -17.06 -7.20 -22.00
CA LYS A 128 -16.89 -8.25 -23.01
C LYS A 128 -16.27 -7.63 -24.25
N LYS A 129 -15.09 -8.09 -24.66
CA LYS A 129 -14.29 -7.52 -25.75
C LYS A 129 -15.05 -7.47 -27.08
N ASP A 130 -15.78 -8.54 -27.40
CA ASP A 130 -16.43 -8.68 -28.70
C ASP A 130 -17.69 -7.82 -28.83
N THR A 131 -18.47 -7.70 -27.75
CA THR A 131 -19.75 -6.96 -27.75
C THR A 131 -19.63 -5.55 -27.16
N MET A 132 -18.55 -5.25 -26.44
CA MET A 132 -18.39 -4.06 -25.59
C MET A 132 -19.51 -3.88 -24.55
N GLU A 133 -20.07 -4.99 -24.08
CA GLU A 133 -21.00 -5.00 -22.95
C GLU A 133 -20.23 -4.82 -21.64
N LEU A 134 -20.57 -3.78 -20.85
CA LEU A 134 -19.99 -3.57 -19.53
C LEU A 134 -20.54 -4.60 -18.54
N VAL A 135 -19.67 -5.44 -17.97
CA VAL A 135 -20.06 -6.54 -17.08
C VAL A 135 -19.68 -6.32 -15.63
N ALA A 136 -18.61 -5.55 -15.36
CA ALA A 136 -18.19 -5.18 -14.02
C ALA A 136 -17.71 -3.73 -14.01
N HIS A 137 -18.00 -3.01 -12.93
CA HIS A 137 -17.47 -1.67 -12.76
C HIS A 137 -17.27 -1.34 -11.28
N ASN A 138 -16.28 -0.51 -10.99
CA ASN A 138 -16.15 0.14 -9.69
C ASN A 138 -15.46 1.51 -9.88
N ASN A 139 -15.57 2.36 -8.87
CA ASN A 139 -14.91 3.65 -8.83
C ASN A 139 -14.50 4.00 -7.41
N ILE A 140 -13.46 4.82 -7.29
CA ILE A 140 -13.00 5.40 -6.03
C ILE A 140 -12.68 6.86 -6.28
N GLN A 141 -13.11 7.71 -5.36
CA GLN A 141 -12.71 9.12 -5.32
C GLN A 141 -12.03 9.41 -3.99
N SER A 142 -10.92 10.14 -4.04
CA SER A 142 -10.23 10.65 -2.85
C SER A 142 -9.68 12.06 -3.10
N MET A 143 -9.51 12.83 -2.03
CA MET A 143 -8.94 14.18 -2.10
C MET A 143 -8.04 14.42 -0.90
N GLY A 144 -6.84 14.96 -1.15
CA GLY A 144 -5.83 15.17 -0.11
C GLY A 144 -5.35 13.88 0.55
N GLU A 145 -5.51 12.76 -0.17
CA GLU A 145 -5.11 11.39 0.15
C GLU A 145 -4.66 10.73 -1.18
N GLY A 146 -4.60 9.40 -1.24
CA GLY A 146 -4.31 8.68 -2.48
C GLY A 146 -2.89 8.15 -2.56
N GLU A 147 -2.16 8.18 -1.45
CA GLU A 147 -0.84 7.57 -1.29
C GLU A 147 -0.82 6.14 -1.86
N TYR A 148 -1.77 5.30 -1.47
CA TYR A 148 -1.96 3.95 -2.02
C TYR A 148 -3.46 3.65 -2.11
N THR A 149 -3.96 3.47 -3.32
CA THR A 149 -5.41 3.32 -3.60
C THR A 149 -5.66 2.10 -4.48
N PRO A 150 -5.97 0.93 -3.89
CA PRO A 150 -6.40 -0.24 -4.63
C PRO A 150 -7.87 -0.10 -5.05
N ILE A 151 -8.22 -0.64 -6.22
CA ILE A 151 -9.59 -0.69 -6.75
C ILE A 151 -9.86 -2.05 -7.40
N SER A 152 -11.03 -2.62 -7.10
CA SER A 152 -11.46 -3.92 -7.62
C SER A 152 -12.84 -3.79 -8.28
N ALA A 153 -13.05 -4.42 -9.42
CA ALA A 153 -14.35 -4.50 -10.08
C ALA A 153 -14.77 -5.96 -10.24
N LYS A 154 -16.01 -6.30 -9.85
CA LYS A 154 -16.57 -7.66 -9.99
C LYS A 154 -17.96 -7.61 -10.60
N SER A 155 -18.27 -8.53 -11.52
CA SER A 155 -19.62 -8.64 -12.07
C SER A 155 -20.57 -9.23 -11.03
N ALA A 156 -21.86 -8.89 -11.13
CA ALA A 156 -22.88 -9.46 -10.24
C ALA A 156 -23.28 -10.89 -10.63
N GLN A 157 -23.00 -11.29 -11.87
CA GLN A 157 -23.40 -12.57 -12.45
C GLN A 157 -22.26 -13.15 -13.29
N ALA A 158 -22.27 -14.46 -13.46
CA ALA A 158 -21.35 -15.16 -14.32
C ALA A 158 -21.45 -14.64 -15.76
N VAL A 159 -20.30 -14.48 -16.41
CA VAL A 159 -20.19 -14.05 -17.80
C VAL A 159 -19.32 -15.03 -18.59
N SER A 160 -19.42 -14.93 -19.90
CA SER A 160 -18.62 -15.72 -20.84
C SER A 160 -18.06 -14.83 -21.93
N GLY A 161 -17.03 -15.34 -22.62
CA GLY A 161 -16.35 -14.65 -23.71
C GLY A 161 -15.07 -13.95 -23.27
N ASN A 162 -14.42 -13.30 -24.24
CA ASN A 162 -13.19 -12.56 -24.01
C ASN A 162 -13.50 -11.28 -23.26
N LEU A 163 -12.70 -10.94 -22.24
CA LEU A 163 -12.85 -9.71 -21.49
C LEU A 163 -11.80 -8.67 -21.91
N VAL A 164 -12.05 -7.42 -21.54
CA VAL A 164 -11.06 -6.34 -21.58
C VAL A 164 -11.33 -5.41 -20.40
N ALA A 165 -10.30 -5.05 -19.65
CA ALA A 165 -10.39 -4.08 -18.57
C ALA A 165 -9.86 -2.72 -19.04
N TYR A 166 -10.53 -1.67 -18.58
CA TYR A 166 -10.12 -0.28 -18.70
C TYR A 166 -9.98 0.30 -17.29
N TYR A 167 -8.79 0.79 -16.97
CA TYR A 167 -8.52 1.50 -15.75
C TYR A 167 -8.25 2.96 -16.05
N PHE A 168 -9.27 3.80 -15.82
CA PHE A 168 -9.18 5.25 -15.95
C PHE A 168 -8.70 5.86 -14.64
N ILE A 169 -7.73 6.75 -14.75
CA ILE A 169 -7.10 7.45 -13.64
C ILE A 169 -7.11 8.94 -13.97
N ASP A 170 -7.83 9.71 -13.17
CA ASP A 170 -7.81 11.17 -13.23
C ASP A 170 -7.19 11.68 -11.93
N TYR A 171 -6.05 12.37 -12.00
CA TYR A 171 -5.39 12.86 -10.79
C TYR A 171 -4.81 14.26 -10.94
N THR A 172 -4.78 14.98 -9.82
CA THR A 172 -4.06 16.25 -9.66
C THR A 172 -3.06 16.11 -8.53
N LYS A 173 -1.78 16.32 -8.85
CA LYS A 173 -0.71 16.26 -7.85
C LYS A 173 -0.30 17.61 -7.27
N ASP A 174 -0.39 18.67 -8.06
CA ASP A 174 -0.05 20.02 -7.61
C ASP A 174 -1.25 20.98 -7.75
N PRO A 175 -1.42 21.92 -6.80
CA PRO A 175 -2.46 22.91 -6.91
C PRO A 175 -2.14 23.87 -8.06
N GLY A 176 -3.04 23.96 -9.03
CA GLY A 176 -2.89 24.84 -10.20
C GLY A 176 -2.31 24.18 -11.45
N THR A 177 -2.00 22.88 -11.40
CA THR A 177 -1.72 22.10 -12.61
C THR A 177 -3.01 21.51 -13.19
N PRO A 178 -3.09 21.28 -14.51
CA PRO A 178 -4.19 20.54 -15.10
C PRO A 178 -4.25 19.10 -14.55
N THR A 179 -5.45 18.54 -14.47
CA THR A 179 -5.65 17.12 -14.16
C THR A 179 -5.00 16.27 -15.25
N GLN A 180 -4.26 15.25 -14.83
CA GLN A 180 -3.74 14.21 -15.72
C GLN A 180 -4.81 13.13 -15.88
N HIS A 181 -5.04 12.71 -17.13
CA HIS A 181 -6.05 11.73 -17.49
C HIS A 181 -5.35 10.55 -18.15
N ILE A 182 -5.40 9.37 -17.56
CA ILE A 182 -4.69 8.19 -18.03
C ILE A 182 -5.69 7.04 -18.15
N VAL A 183 -5.46 6.17 -19.13
CA VAL A 183 -6.12 4.88 -19.20
C VAL A 183 -5.08 3.77 -19.36
N ILE A 184 -5.25 2.68 -18.63
CA ILE A 184 -4.49 1.44 -18.82
C ILE A 184 -5.48 0.36 -19.24
N THR A 185 -5.14 -0.42 -20.26
CA THR A 185 -6.00 -1.50 -20.75
C THR A 185 -5.34 -2.87 -20.65
N LYS A 186 -6.13 -3.91 -20.34
CA LYS A 186 -5.63 -5.29 -20.22
C LYS A 186 -6.65 -6.29 -20.73
N GLU A 187 -6.19 -7.45 -21.15
CA GLU A 187 -7.03 -8.57 -21.63
C GLU A 187 -6.64 -9.85 -20.90
N PRO A 188 -7.61 -10.76 -20.63
CA PRO A 188 -7.34 -12.03 -19.99
C PRO A 188 -6.59 -12.92 -20.98
N GLN A 189 -5.30 -13.10 -20.75
CA GLN A 189 -4.49 -14.17 -21.35
C GLN A 189 -3.46 -14.56 -20.31
N GLY A 190 -3.42 -15.85 -19.97
CA GLY A 190 -2.81 -16.21 -18.71
C GLY A 190 -2.87 -17.68 -18.34
N PRO A 191 -2.52 -17.96 -17.08
CA PRO A 191 -2.31 -19.30 -16.56
C PRO A 191 -3.60 -20.10 -16.37
N VAL A 192 -3.46 -21.40 -16.09
CA VAL A 192 -4.58 -22.32 -15.80
C VAL A 192 -5.16 -22.06 -14.40
N ALA A 193 -4.33 -21.52 -13.53
CA ALA A 193 -4.63 -21.19 -12.15
C ALA A 193 -3.59 -20.19 -11.63
N ASP A 194 -3.81 -19.67 -10.43
CA ASP A 194 -2.87 -18.74 -9.82
C ASP A 194 -1.51 -19.37 -9.55
N PRO A 195 -0.46 -18.53 -9.45
CA PRO A 195 0.82 -18.98 -8.96
C PRO A 195 0.70 -19.71 -7.61
N LYS A 196 1.43 -20.80 -7.46
CA LYS A 196 1.60 -21.51 -6.19
C LYS A 196 2.92 -21.09 -5.58
N ILE A 197 2.89 -20.58 -4.35
CA ILE A 197 4.10 -20.15 -3.65
C ILE A 197 4.35 -20.97 -2.38
N THR A 198 5.63 -21.14 -2.05
CA THR A 198 6.10 -21.56 -0.73
C THR A 198 6.68 -20.39 0.04
N GLN A 199 7.11 -19.32 -0.66
CA GLN A 199 7.51 -18.04 -0.10
C GLN A 199 7.11 -16.91 -1.07
N PRO A 200 6.64 -15.75 -0.58
CA PRO A 200 6.52 -15.36 0.82
C PRO A 200 5.21 -15.86 1.48
N VAL A 201 5.28 -16.41 2.68
CA VAL A 201 4.12 -16.85 3.49
C VAL A 201 4.33 -16.50 4.96
N GLN A 202 3.25 -16.29 5.71
CA GLN A 202 3.35 -16.13 7.18
C GLN A 202 3.72 -17.46 7.84
N LYS A 203 4.51 -17.41 8.92
CA LYS A 203 4.77 -18.59 9.75
C LYS A 203 3.47 -19.08 10.41
N PRO A 204 3.28 -20.40 10.61
CA PRO A 204 2.05 -20.94 11.19
C PRO A 204 1.68 -20.41 12.58
N ASN A 205 2.67 -20.03 13.40
CA ASN A 205 2.44 -19.44 14.73
C ASN A 205 1.99 -17.97 14.68
N HIS A 206 1.97 -17.34 13.50
CA HIS A 206 1.55 -15.97 13.26
C HIS A 206 0.14 -15.86 12.65
N THR A 207 -0.53 -16.99 12.40
CA THR A 207 -1.85 -17.03 11.72
C THR A 207 -3.05 -17.19 12.66
N ALA A 208 -2.89 -17.28 13.99
CA ALA A 208 -3.97 -17.56 14.95
C ALA A 208 -3.92 -16.71 16.26
N PRO A 209 -5.06 -16.45 16.93
CA PRO A 209 -5.11 -15.67 18.19
C PRO A 209 -4.19 -16.21 19.31
N PRO A 210 -3.62 -15.39 20.23
CA PRO A 210 -3.88 -13.96 20.51
C PRO A 210 -3.22 -12.99 19.52
N TRP A 211 -2.72 -13.50 18.39
CA TRP A 211 -2.10 -12.78 17.29
C TRP A 211 -3.04 -12.50 16.09
N PRO A 212 -4.37 -12.21 16.23
CA PRO A 212 -5.27 -12.15 15.08
C PRO A 212 -5.16 -10.86 14.25
N TYR A 213 -4.12 -10.06 14.44
CA TYR A 213 -4.01 -8.73 13.81
C TYR A 213 -2.87 -8.59 12.81
N TRP A 214 -2.09 -9.65 12.55
CA TRP A 214 -1.01 -9.56 11.58
C TRP A 214 -1.59 -9.72 10.17
N GLN A 215 -2.12 -8.61 9.65
CA GLN A 215 -2.50 -8.45 8.25
C GLN A 215 -1.28 -8.40 7.31
N TYR A 216 -0.08 -8.70 7.83
CA TYR A 216 1.20 -8.48 7.15
C TYR A 216 2.18 -9.64 7.37
N ILE A 217 3.04 -9.88 6.38
CA ILE A 217 4.27 -10.66 6.49
C ILE A 217 5.33 -9.78 7.15
N ARG A 218 5.80 -10.14 8.35
CA ARG A 218 6.80 -9.38 9.10
C ARG A 218 8.21 -9.72 8.64
N VAL A 219 8.98 -8.69 8.29
CA VAL A 219 10.38 -8.83 7.88
C VAL A 219 11.28 -8.09 8.85
N GLY A 220 12.17 -8.84 9.52
CA GLY A 220 13.23 -8.28 10.33
C GLY A 220 14.48 -8.03 9.50
N LEU A 221 14.84 -6.76 9.31
CA LEU A 221 16.13 -6.35 8.73
C LEU A 221 17.12 -6.16 9.89
N SER A 222 18.12 -7.06 10.02
CA SER A 222 19.12 -7.01 11.10
C SER A 222 18.56 -7.02 12.54
N ARG A 223 17.41 -7.66 12.80
CA ARG A 223 16.90 -7.77 14.18
C ARG A 223 17.77 -8.67 15.06
N GLY A 224 18.10 -8.20 16.25
CA GLY A 224 18.10 -9.07 17.43
C GLY A 224 19.44 -9.25 18.13
N ILE A 225 19.49 -8.65 19.32
CA ILE A 225 19.82 -9.41 20.53
C ILE A 225 18.47 -9.96 21.04
N GLY A 226 18.12 -11.23 20.77
CA GLY A 226 16.83 -11.82 21.20
C GLY A 226 16.27 -12.97 20.34
N SER A 227 15.04 -13.42 20.66
CA SER A 227 14.32 -14.47 19.89
C SER A 227 13.86 -13.94 18.53
N ARG A 228 14.16 -14.70 17.47
CA ARG A 228 13.78 -14.43 16.06
C ARG A 228 12.43 -15.02 15.67
N ASP A 229 11.66 -15.47 16.66
CA ASP A 229 10.34 -16.09 16.48
C ASP A 229 9.23 -15.05 16.28
N ASP A 230 9.51 -13.75 16.36
CA ASP A 230 8.56 -12.64 16.27
C ASP A 230 8.38 -12.07 14.83
N VAL A 231 9.14 -12.58 13.86
CA VAL A 231 9.10 -12.20 12.43
C VAL A 231 8.91 -13.42 11.53
N ASP A 232 8.31 -13.23 10.35
CA ASP A 232 8.16 -14.29 9.35
C ASP A 232 9.46 -14.56 8.61
N TYR A 233 10.18 -13.49 8.25
CA TYR A 233 11.46 -13.53 7.59
C TYR A 233 12.49 -12.68 8.32
N TRP A 234 13.72 -13.19 8.37
CA TRP A 234 14.83 -12.50 8.99
C TRP A 234 16.02 -12.51 8.06
N PHE A 235 16.59 -11.33 7.80
CA PHE A 235 17.77 -11.15 6.97
C PHE A 235 18.89 -10.52 7.80
N ASN A 236 20.02 -11.23 7.90
CA ASN A 236 21.26 -10.75 8.49
C ASN A 236 21.94 -9.73 7.57
N GLN A 237 21.81 -8.44 7.85
CA GLN A 237 22.49 -7.43 7.03
C GLN A 237 23.86 -7.03 7.59
N GLY A 238 24.31 -7.71 8.67
CA GLY A 238 25.64 -7.56 9.26
C GLY A 238 25.92 -6.20 9.91
N GLN A 239 25.12 -5.18 9.60
CA GLN A 239 25.16 -3.84 10.17
C GLN A 239 23.73 -3.39 10.50
N TRP A 240 23.62 -2.56 11.54
CA TRP A 240 22.33 -2.06 12.05
C TRP A 240 21.76 -0.91 11.21
N ASP A 241 22.55 -0.33 10.32
CA ASP A 241 22.17 0.77 9.42
C ASP A 241 21.87 0.31 7.99
N ASP A 242 22.17 -0.95 7.66
CA ASP A 242 21.67 -1.55 6.42
C ASP A 242 20.16 -1.75 6.56
N ARG A 243 19.43 -1.19 5.59
CA ARG A 243 17.96 -1.26 5.49
C ARG A 243 17.55 -1.87 4.16
N THR A 244 18.38 -2.74 3.60
CA THR A 244 18.15 -3.30 2.27
C THR A 244 16.85 -4.10 2.26
N VAL A 245 15.94 -3.73 1.38
CA VAL A 245 14.64 -4.36 1.23
C VAL A 245 14.82 -5.66 0.47
N MET A 246 14.47 -6.76 1.13
CA MET A 246 14.59 -8.11 0.60
C MET A 246 13.23 -8.81 0.63
N VAL A 247 12.84 -9.40 -0.49
CA VAL A 247 11.59 -10.14 -0.63
C VAL A 247 11.89 -11.54 -1.13
N PRO A 248 11.59 -12.60 -0.36
CA PRO A 248 11.75 -13.95 -0.85
C PRO A 248 10.64 -14.30 -1.84
N LEU A 249 10.96 -15.12 -2.83
CA LEU A 249 10.02 -15.58 -3.84
C LEU A 249 10.37 -17.01 -4.26
N ASP A 250 9.55 -17.97 -3.90
CA ASP A 250 9.73 -19.38 -4.26
C ASP A 250 8.37 -20.01 -4.60
N GLY A 251 8.29 -20.65 -5.75
CA GLY A 251 7.02 -21.16 -6.26
C GLY A 251 7.02 -21.53 -7.75
N SER A 252 5.81 -21.58 -8.31
CA SER A 252 5.56 -21.95 -9.70
C SER A 252 4.26 -21.39 -10.23
N VAL A 253 4.11 -21.34 -11.54
CA VAL A 253 2.86 -21.01 -12.24
C VAL A 253 2.72 -21.86 -13.50
N THR A 254 1.51 -22.32 -13.82
CA THR A 254 1.23 -23.20 -14.98
C THR A 254 0.33 -22.51 -16.00
N TYR A 255 0.74 -22.51 -17.26
CA TYR A 255 0.03 -21.89 -18.38
C TYR A 255 -0.82 -22.87 -19.19
N ASN A 256 -1.77 -22.33 -19.97
CA ASN A 256 -2.69 -23.14 -20.78
C ASN A 256 -1.98 -23.89 -21.93
N SER A 257 -0.81 -23.38 -22.36
CA SER A 257 -0.01 -23.92 -23.46
C SER A 257 1.48 -23.98 -23.09
N ASN A 258 2.25 -24.69 -23.90
CA ASN A 258 3.69 -24.82 -23.69
C ASN A 258 4.35 -23.45 -23.79
N ILE A 259 5.31 -23.21 -22.90
CA ILE A 259 6.04 -21.96 -22.82
C ILE A 259 7.18 -21.97 -23.85
N LYS A 260 7.36 -20.87 -24.58
CA LYS A 260 8.52 -20.72 -25.47
C LYS A 260 9.83 -20.70 -24.65
N PRO A 261 10.98 -21.08 -25.22
CA PRO A 261 12.27 -20.96 -24.53
C PRO A 261 12.45 -19.55 -23.96
N LEU A 262 12.82 -19.46 -22.68
CA LEU A 262 12.87 -18.19 -21.95
C LEU A 262 14.09 -17.37 -22.40
N VAL A 263 13.82 -16.22 -23.00
CA VAL A 263 14.77 -15.21 -23.44
C VAL A 263 14.32 -13.90 -22.79
N PRO A 264 15.10 -13.34 -21.86
CA PRO A 264 14.76 -12.08 -21.18
C PRO A 264 14.35 -10.99 -22.16
N GLU A 265 13.31 -10.25 -21.81
CA GLU A 265 12.68 -9.18 -22.59
C GLU A 265 11.98 -9.59 -23.90
N ASP A 266 12.28 -10.78 -24.45
CA ASP A 266 11.62 -11.29 -25.66
C ASP A 266 10.48 -12.27 -25.34
N THR A 267 10.77 -13.41 -24.74
CA THR A 267 9.78 -14.47 -24.48
C THR A 267 9.41 -14.57 -23.00
N ILE A 268 10.17 -13.91 -22.12
CA ILE A 268 9.82 -13.67 -20.71
C ILE A 268 10.09 -12.22 -20.35
N GLN A 269 9.14 -11.60 -19.65
CA GLN A 269 9.28 -10.28 -19.04
C GLN A 269 8.85 -10.36 -17.57
N LEU A 270 9.65 -9.76 -16.71
CA LEU A 270 9.39 -9.67 -15.27
C LEU A 270 9.23 -8.20 -14.90
N ASN A 271 8.08 -7.85 -14.33
CA ASN A 271 7.89 -6.55 -13.69
C ASN A 271 7.75 -6.77 -12.19
N MET A 272 8.78 -6.39 -11.44
CA MET A 272 8.82 -6.54 -9.99
C MET A 272 8.92 -5.17 -9.35
N SER A 273 8.10 -4.90 -8.34
CA SER A 273 8.10 -3.63 -7.65
C SER A 273 7.63 -3.73 -6.21
N VAL A 274 8.01 -2.76 -5.41
CA VAL A 274 7.49 -2.55 -4.06
C VAL A 274 6.88 -1.17 -3.95
N ALA A 275 5.65 -1.07 -3.44
CA ALA A 275 4.97 0.21 -3.18
C ALA A 275 4.77 0.44 -1.69
N LEU A 276 4.82 1.69 -1.27
CA LEU A 276 4.53 2.06 0.11
C LEU A 276 3.04 2.31 0.26
N LYS A 277 2.48 1.92 1.41
CA LYS A 277 1.11 2.34 1.78
C LYS A 277 1.00 3.87 1.89
N THR A 278 2.12 4.54 2.12
CA THR A 278 2.29 6.01 2.18
C THR A 278 2.69 6.62 0.85
N GLY A 279 2.74 5.80 -0.20
CA GLY A 279 2.80 6.23 -1.58
C GLY A 279 4.15 6.14 -2.24
N GLY A 280 4.08 6.03 -3.57
CA GLY A 280 5.21 5.72 -4.43
C GLY A 280 5.42 4.22 -4.59
N LEU A 281 5.99 3.88 -5.74
CA LEU A 281 6.38 2.54 -6.15
C LEU A 281 7.82 2.57 -6.63
N LYS A 282 8.60 1.57 -6.25
CA LYS A 282 9.94 1.35 -6.75
C LYS A 282 9.97 0.10 -7.60
N VAL A 283 10.23 0.28 -8.88
CA VAL A 283 10.46 -0.82 -9.82
C VAL A 283 11.86 -1.38 -9.59
N LEU A 284 11.99 -2.70 -9.66
CA LEU A 284 13.28 -3.37 -9.63
C LEU A 284 14.09 -2.95 -10.88
N PRO A 285 15.28 -2.34 -10.73
CA PRO A 285 16.07 -1.89 -11.87
C PRO A 285 16.45 -3.03 -12.83
N ALA A 286 16.66 -2.71 -14.11
CA ALA A 286 16.93 -3.71 -15.16
C ALA A 286 18.20 -4.54 -14.91
N ASP A 287 19.25 -3.93 -14.38
CA ASP A 287 20.48 -4.61 -13.98
C ASP A 287 20.24 -5.60 -12.82
N MET A 288 19.39 -5.25 -11.86
CA MET A 288 18.97 -6.14 -10.79
C MET A 288 18.06 -7.26 -11.31
N LEU A 289 17.16 -6.98 -12.26
CA LEU A 289 16.33 -8.00 -12.92
C LEU A 289 17.18 -9.04 -13.66
N ASN A 290 18.32 -8.66 -14.24
CA ASN A 290 19.25 -9.62 -14.87
C ASN A 290 19.80 -10.65 -13.87
N THR A 291 19.88 -10.31 -12.59
CA THR A 291 20.23 -11.27 -11.53
C THR A 291 19.07 -12.19 -11.15
N VAL A 292 17.85 -11.85 -11.54
CA VAL A 292 16.61 -12.57 -11.23
C VAL A 292 16.24 -13.58 -12.31
N TYR A 293 16.34 -13.22 -13.58
CA TYR A 293 15.99 -14.10 -14.71
C TYR A 293 16.55 -15.53 -14.63
N PRO A 294 17.82 -15.79 -14.23
CA PRO A 294 18.36 -17.15 -14.15
C PRO A 294 17.65 -18.08 -13.17
N TYR A 295 16.84 -17.52 -12.26
CA TYR A 295 16.10 -18.28 -11.25
C TYR A 295 14.68 -18.60 -11.69
N PHE A 296 14.28 -18.21 -12.90
CA PHE A 296 13.02 -18.56 -13.56
C PHE A 296 13.31 -19.54 -14.69
N TYR A 297 12.71 -20.73 -14.65
CA TYR A 297 12.94 -21.76 -15.66
C TYR A 297 11.69 -22.60 -15.91
N VAL A 298 11.56 -23.10 -17.14
CA VAL A 298 10.48 -24.04 -17.49
C VAL A 298 10.73 -25.37 -16.80
N SER A 299 9.70 -25.92 -16.17
CA SER A 299 9.78 -27.18 -15.45
C SER A 299 10.21 -28.32 -16.38
N PRO A 300 11.24 -29.12 -16.03
CA PRO A 300 11.65 -30.28 -16.83
C PRO A 300 10.56 -31.35 -16.96
N SER A 301 9.60 -31.38 -16.03
CA SER A 301 8.51 -32.36 -16.00
C SER A 301 7.19 -31.84 -16.60
N ASP A 302 7.08 -30.52 -16.83
CA ASP A 302 5.88 -29.90 -17.41
C ASP A 302 6.28 -28.64 -18.22
N PRO A 303 6.27 -28.70 -19.57
CA PRO A 303 6.66 -27.57 -20.42
C PRO A 303 5.71 -26.36 -20.34
N LYS A 304 4.60 -26.50 -19.61
CA LYS A 304 3.65 -25.41 -19.35
C LYS A 304 3.89 -24.69 -18.04
N THR A 305 4.82 -25.17 -17.20
CA THR A 305 5.06 -24.61 -15.87
C THR A 305 6.37 -23.83 -15.81
N ILE A 306 6.33 -22.62 -15.24
CA ILE A 306 7.52 -21.90 -14.78
C ILE A 306 7.73 -22.19 -13.31
N ILE A 307 8.98 -22.45 -12.94
CA ILE A 307 9.44 -22.54 -11.55
C ILE A 307 10.32 -21.32 -11.29
N PHE A 308 10.15 -20.69 -10.13
CA PHE A 308 10.99 -19.57 -9.68
C PHE A 308 11.55 -19.81 -8.28
N LYS A 309 12.85 -19.55 -8.08
CA LYS A 309 13.58 -19.89 -6.84
C LYS A 309 14.50 -18.78 -6.32
N LYS A 310 13.95 -17.91 -5.49
CA LYS A 310 14.60 -16.82 -4.75
C LYS A 310 14.25 -16.87 -3.25
N PRO A 311 14.52 -17.98 -2.53
CA PRO A 311 14.04 -18.17 -1.16
C PRO A 311 14.84 -17.35 -0.14
N ALA A 312 14.20 -17.09 1.01
CA ALA A 312 14.85 -16.70 2.26
C ALA A 312 15.64 -17.89 2.87
N PRO A 313 16.44 -17.67 3.93
CA PRO A 313 17.14 -18.73 4.62
C PRO A 313 16.16 -19.77 5.18
N THR A 314 16.53 -21.05 5.12
CA THR A 314 15.75 -22.14 5.72
C THR A 314 15.93 -22.22 7.24
N ASP A 315 17.06 -21.72 7.75
CA ASP A 315 17.34 -21.63 9.19
C ASP A 315 17.24 -20.17 9.64
N PRO A 316 16.29 -19.81 10.52
CA PRO A 316 16.16 -18.45 11.06
C PRO A 316 17.36 -18.03 11.92
N GLN A 317 18.23 -18.97 12.35
CA GLN A 317 19.49 -18.69 13.04
C GLN A 317 20.69 -18.53 12.09
N SER A 318 20.50 -18.79 10.79
CA SER A 318 21.56 -18.67 9.80
C SER A 318 22.14 -17.26 9.74
N THR A 319 23.42 -17.15 9.39
CA THR A 319 24.04 -15.87 9.00
C THR A 319 23.98 -15.62 7.50
N ASP A 320 23.59 -16.63 6.73
CA ASP A 320 23.29 -16.57 5.29
C ASP A 320 21.88 -16.01 5.09
N ASN A 321 21.72 -15.07 4.15
CA ASN A 321 20.46 -14.45 3.76
C ASN A 321 19.67 -15.26 2.73
N GLY A 322 20.18 -16.41 2.29
CA GLY A 322 19.58 -17.17 1.21
C GLY A 322 19.77 -16.42 -0.11
N ASN A 323 18.73 -16.38 -0.94
CA ASN A 323 18.78 -15.70 -2.24
C ASN A 323 17.48 -14.93 -2.55
N PRO A 324 17.06 -13.98 -1.69
CA PRO A 324 15.86 -13.17 -1.91
C PRO A 324 16.06 -12.18 -3.08
N ILE A 325 14.95 -11.58 -3.53
CA ILE A 325 15.00 -10.43 -4.44
C ILE A 325 15.42 -9.20 -3.62
N VAL A 326 16.39 -8.44 -4.13
CA VAL A 326 16.97 -7.27 -3.47
C VAL A 326 16.53 -5.98 -4.16
N PHE A 327 15.73 -5.15 -3.47
CA PHE A 327 15.23 -3.87 -3.98
C PHE A 327 16.10 -2.65 -3.60
N GLY A 328 17.22 -2.88 -2.90
CA GLY A 328 18.10 -1.84 -2.38
C GLY A 328 17.60 -1.24 -1.05
N PRO A 329 18.20 -0.14 -0.58
CA PRO A 329 17.87 0.42 0.74
C PRO A 329 16.41 0.89 0.83
N ALA A 330 15.81 0.71 2.00
CA ALA A 330 14.50 1.28 2.36
C ALA A 330 14.66 2.79 2.65
N PRO A 331 14.08 3.68 1.84
CA PRO A 331 14.00 5.10 2.17
C PRO A 331 12.94 5.45 3.20
N TRP A 332 12.05 4.50 3.50
CA TRP A 332 11.03 4.75 4.49
C TRP A 332 11.57 4.56 5.89
N ASN A 333 10.96 5.39 6.72
CA ASN A 333 10.80 5.17 8.12
C ASN A 333 9.98 3.91 8.39
N SER A 334 9.95 3.49 9.62
CA SER A 334 9.38 2.21 9.95
C SER A 334 7.90 2.07 10.01
N ASP A 335 7.52 0.83 10.30
CA ASP A 335 6.15 0.33 10.42
C ASP A 335 5.40 0.53 9.09
N THR A 336 6.16 0.84 8.04
CA THR A 336 5.68 1.07 6.69
C THR A 336 5.26 -0.27 6.12
N VAL A 337 3.97 -0.32 5.83
CA VAL A 337 3.36 -1.40 5.07
C VAL A 337 3.82 -1.25 3.62
N VAL A 338 4.39 -2.32 3.08
CA VAL A 338 4.94 -2.39 1.74
C VAL A 338 4.20 -3.46 0.95
N TYR A 339 3.70 -3.06 -0.21
CA TYR A 339 3.03 -3.96 -1.14
C TYR A 339 4.02 -4.44 -2.19
N PHE A 340 4.16 -5.76 -2.33
CA PHE A 340 4.97 -6.36 -3.36
C PHE A 340 4.10 -6.68 -4.58
N PHE A 341 4.65 -6.40 -5.77
CA PHE A 341 4.03 -6.75 -7.03
C PHE A 341 5.06 -7.50 -7.87
N CYS A 342 4.69 -8.68 -8.35
CA CYS A 342 5.47 -9.45 -9.30
C CYS A 342 4.56 -9.91 -10.43
N GLN A 343 4.73 -9.31 -11.60
CA GLN A 343 4.10 -9.74 -12.83
C GLN A 343 5.09 -10.59 -13.63
N ILE A 344 4.62 -11.76 -14.05
CA ILE A 344 5.34 -12.69 -14.92
C ILE A 344 4.59 -12.71 -16.25
N ALA A 345 5.23 -12.26 -17.31
CA ALA A 345 4.68 -12.27 -18.65
C ALA A 345 5.50 -13.22 -19.52
N VAL A 346 4.86 -14.22 -20.14
CA VAL A 346 5.54 -15.17 -21.04
C VAL A 346 4.81 -15.37 -22.35
N LYS A 347 5.57 -15.64 -23.41
CA LYS A 347 5.00 -16.08 -24.69
C LYS A 347 4.78 -17.59 -24.66
N THR A 348 3.55 -18.04 -24.87
CA THR A 348 3.23 -19.46 -25.05
C THR A 348 3.02 -19.79 -26.52
N GLU A 349 2.96 -21.07 -26.86
CA GLU A 349 2.68 -21.50 -28.23
C GLU A 349 1.30 -21.06 -28.73
N SER A 350 0.32 -20.84 -27.85
CA SER A 350 -1.04 -20.44 -28.22
C SER A 350 -1.26 -18.93 -28.30
N SER A 351 -0.53 -18.15 -27.50
CA SER A 351 -0.69 -16.69 -27.44
C SER A 351 0.27 -15.92 -28.35
N TYR A 352 1.33 -16.57 -28.87
CA TYR A 352 2.34 -15.93 -29.69
C TYR A 352 1.73 -15.13 -30.87
N PRO A 353 2.13 -13.86 -31.09
CA PRO A 353 3.26 -13.17 -30.47
C PRO A 353 2.96 -12.43 -29.15
N LEU A 354 1.74 -12.55 -28.61
CA LEU A 354 1.32 -11.89 -27.37
C LEU A 354 1.90 -12.61 -26.14
N PHE A 355 1.93 -11.88 -25.02
CA PHE A 355 2.28 -12.42 -23.72
C PHE A 355 1.03 -12.88 -22.96
N ASP A 356 1.14 -14.03 -22.30
CA ASP A 356 0.29 -14.47 -21.21
C ASP A 356 0.83 -13.92 -19.89
N TYR A 357 -0.05 -13.45 -19.00
CA TYR A 357 0.32 -12.78 -17.75
C TYR A 357 -0.14 -13.57 -16.53
N SER A 358 0.69 -13.58 -15.49
CA SER A 358 0.33 -13.99 -14.14
C SER A 358 0.91 -13.03 -13.11
N GLY A 359 0.31 -12.95 -11.92
CA GLY A 359 0.70 -12.01 -10.88
C GLY A 359 0.85 -12.66 -9.50
N ILE A 360 1.75 -12.12 -8.69
CA ILE A 360 1.81 -12.32 -7.23
C ILE A 360 1.80 -10.93 -6.63
N ILE A 361 0.75 -10.63 -5.87
CA ILE A 361 0.42 -9.25 -5.49
C ILE A 361 0.08 -9.20 -4.01
N SER A 362 0.69 -8.27 -3.28
CA SER A 362 0.27 -7.99 -1.91
C SER A 362 -1.09 -7.31 -1.89
N SER A 363 -1.99 -7.81 -1.04
CA SER A 363 -3.32 -7.22 -0.84
C SER A 363 -3.77 -7.26 0.62
N ASP A 364 -4.49 -6.22 1.03
CA ASP A 364 -5.17 -6.19 2.33
C ASP A 364 -6.36 -7.19 2.36
N THR A 365 -6.89 -7.55 1.20
CA THR A 365 -7.97 -8.53 1.04
C THR A 365 -7.42 -9.93 0.77
N PRO A 366 -8.06 -10.99 1.29
CA PRO A 366 -7.71 -12.36 0.90
C PRO A 366 -7.91 -12.58 -0.59
N ASP A 367 -7.10 -13.47 -1.14
CA ASP A 367 -7.40 -14.08 -2.43
C ASP A 367 -8.78 -14.74 -2.39
N SER A 368 -9.64 -14.27 -3.29
CA SER A 368 -11.02 -14.75 -3.41
C SER A 368 -11.22 -15.66 -4.60
N ASP A 369 -10.25 -15.74 -5.52
CA ASP A 369 -10.36 -16.59 -6.69
C ASP A 369 -9.00 -17.20 -7.11
N PRO A 370 -8.79 -18.51 -6.92
CA PRO A 370 -7.51 -19.16 -7.19
C PRO A 370 -7.23 -19.42 -8.69
N ARG A 371 -7.90 -18.70 -9.62
CA ARG A 371 -7.93 -19.04 -11.06
C ARG A 371 -7.78 -17.88 -12.04
N ASP A 372 -7.81 -16.64 -11.58
CA ASP A 372 -7.68 -15.47 -12.45
C ASP A 372 -6.22 -15.22 -12.89
N GLY A 373 -5.28 -16.01 -12.35
CA GLY A 373 -3.86 -15.94 -12.63
C GLY A 373 -3.11 -14.98 -11.72
N VAL A 374 -3.76 -14.48 -10.67
CA VAL A 374 -3.19 -13.57 -9.68
C VAL A 374 -3.34 -14.11 -8.28
N LEU A 375 -2.20 -14.47 -7.68
CA LEU A 375 -2.18 -14.81 -6.27
C LEU A 375 -2.12 -13.54 -5.40
N TYR A 376 -3.07 -13.38 -4.47
CA TYR A 376 -2.94 -12.40 -3.39
C TYR A 376 -2.19 -12.94 -2.18
N ILE A 377 -1.14 -12.24 -1.81
CA ILE A 377 -0.36 -12.46 -0.59
C ILE A 377 -0.59 -11.33 0.41
N LYS A 378 -0.25 -11.54 1.67
CA LYS A 378 -0.27 -10.46 2.66
C LYS A 378 0.82 -9.41 2.34
N PRO A 379 0.57 -8.12 2.56
CA PRO A 379 1.59 -7.08 2.44
C PRO A 379 2.70 -7.29 3.46
N PHE A 380 3.84 -6.65 3.24
CA PHE A 380 4.98 -6.71 4.15
C PHE A 380 4.93 -5.58 5.17
N GLN A 381 5.47 -5.79 6.35
CA GLN A 381 5.73 -4.71 7.30
C GLN A 381 7.18 -4.78 7.79
N PHE A 382 7.87 -3.66 7.65
CA PHE A 382 9.21 -3.41 8.21
C PHE A 382 9.02 -2.49 9.44
N THR A 383 9.66 -2.73 10.59
CA THR A 383 9.20 -2.20 11.91
C THR A 383 10.30 -1.53 12.76
N TRP A 384 10.06 -0.34 13.38
CA TRP A 384 11.01 0.64 14.01
C TRP A 384 10.45 2.09 14.29
N HIS A 385 9.42 2.34 15.12
CA HIS A 385 9.20 3.71 15.67
C HIS A 385 8.80 3.75 17.13
N CYS A 386 9.51 4.54 17.94
CA CYS A 386 9.36 4.38 19.38
C CYS A 386 10.02 5.44 20.31
N VAL A 387 10.04 5.11 21.60
CA VAL A 387 10.71 5.84 22.70
C VAL A 387 12.19 5.48 22.81
N ALA A 388 13.02 6.40 23.31
CA ALA A 388 14.46 6.19 23.42
C ALA A 388 14.87 5.06 24.37
N GLN A 389 16.03 4.47 24.11
CA GLN A 389 16.70 3.55 25.04
C GLN A 389 16.77 4.14 26.46
N GLY A 390 16.57 3.29 27.47
CA GLY A 390 16.62 3.69 28.88
C GLY A 390 15.30 4.28 29.42
N VAL A 391 14.31 4.52 28.57
CA VAL A 391 12.95 4.92 29.01
C VAL A 391 12.35 3.84 29.90
N GLN A 392 11.82 4.24 31.05
CA GLN A 392 11.29 3.35 32.07
C GLN A 392 9.81 3.05 31.80
N ILE A 393 9.49 1.78 31.58
CA ILE A 393 8.12 1.29 31.42
C ILE A 393 7.56 0.88 32.79
N LYS A 394 6.35 1.34 33.11
CA LYS A 394 5.65 0.94 34.34
C LYS A 394 5.06 -0.45 34.19
N LEU A 395 5.53 -1.38 35.02
CA LEU A 395 4.98 -2.73 35.09
C LEU A 395 3.74 -2.78 35.98
N ALA A 396 2.90 -3.78 35.72
CA ALA A 396 1.68 -4.05 36.47
C ALA A 396 1.92 -4.36 37.95
N ASP A 397 3.10 -4.87 38.31
CA ASP A 397 3.51 -5.14 39.69
C ASP A 397 3.95 -3.86 40.45
N GLY A 398 3.88 -2.70 39.80
CA GLY A 398 4.26 -1.41 40.37
C GLY A 398 5.74 -1.07 40.19
N THR A 399 6.57 -1.98 39.71
CA THR A 399 7.97 -1.69 39.40
C THR A 399 8.10 -0.93 38.06
N SER A 400 9.31 -0.48 37.76
CA SER A 400 9.62 0.11 36.45
C SER A 400 10.91 -0.47 35.93
N ARG A 401 10.99 -0.65 34.62
CA ARG A 401 12.15 -1.22 33.97
C ARG A 401 12.42 -0.52 32.65
N ALA A 402 13.69 -0.36 32.31
CA ALA A 402 14.11 0.16 31.03
C ALA A 402 13.50 -0.67 29.89
N VAL A 403 12.99 0.00 28.85
CA VAL A 403 12.26 -0.59 27.73
C VAL A 403 13.06 -1.69 27.01
N GLU A 404 14.38 -1.53 26.90
CA GLU A 404 15.28 -2.52 26.30
C GLU A 404 15.37 -3.85 27.07
N ASN A 405 14.94 -3.85 28.33
CA ASN A 405 14.95 -5.02 29.21
C ASN A 405 13.54 -5.61 29.40
N ILE A 406 12.55 -5.12 28.65
CA ILE A 406 11.20 -5.67 28.62
C ILE A 406 11.15 -6.80 27.60
N VAL A 407 10.66 -7.96 28.01
CA VAL A 407 10.54 -9.15 27.15
C VAL A 407 9.10 -9.62 27.04
N GLY A 408 8.82 -10.43 26.02
CA GLY A 408 7.50 -11.04 25.84
C GLY A 408 7.06 -11.81 27.09
N LYS A 409 5.77 -11.66 27.44
CA LYS A 409 5.02 -12.20 28.60
C LYS A 409 4.91 -11.31 29.84
N GLU A 410 5.62 -10.19 29.91
CA GLU A 410 5.48 -9.25 31.02
C GLU A 410 4.15 -8.48 30.95
N MET A 411 3.68 -7.97 32.09
CA MET A 411 2.45 -7.19 32.19
C MET A 411 2.80 -5.72 32.46
N VAL A 412 2.31 -4.81 31.62
CA VAL A 412 2.50 -3.36 31.78
C VAL A 412 1.22 -2.72 32.30
N LEU A 413 1.37 -1.58 32.99
CA LEU A 413 0.23 -0.74 33.35
C LEU A 413 -0.23 0.04 32.13
N SER A 414 -1.49 -0.17 31.73
CA SER A 414 -2.01 0.26 30.42
C SER A 414 -2.88 1.51 30.46
N ASN A 415 -3.40 1.90 31.63
CA ASN A 415 -4.14 3.14 31.82
C ASN A 415 -4.10 3.62 33.28
N THR A 416 -4.65 4.81 33.54
CA THR A 416 -4.74 5.41 34.88
C THR A 416 -5.73 4.67 35.80
N GLY A 417 -6.60 3.82 35.25
CA GLY A 417 -7.57 3.01 36.00
C GLY A 417 -7.01 1.72 36.59
N GLY A 418 -5.73 1.40 36.34
CA GLY A 418 -5.11 0.18 36.84
C GLY A 418 -5.16 -1.02 35.89
N GLU A 419 -5.67 -0.85 34.67
CA GLU A 419 -5.74 -1.95 33.71
C GLU A 419 -4.34 -2.41 33.29
N GLN A 420 -4.21 -3.69 32.98
CA GLN A 420 -2.94 -4.32 32.65
C GLN A 420 -2.98 -4.94 31.27
N ALA A 421 -1.88 -4.81 30.54
CA ALA A 421 -1.74 -5.39 29.21
C ALA A 421 -0.49 -6.27 29.13
N LYS A 422 -0.60 -7.40 28.43
CA LYS A 422 0.50 -8.34 28.26
C LYS A 422 1.37 -7.93 27.07
N VAL A 423 2.68 -7.84 27.27
CA VAL A 423 3.67 -7.65 26.22
C VAL A 423 3.81 -8.94 25.42
N VAL A 424 3.68 -8.84 24.10
CA VAL A 424 3.88 -9.98 23.18
C VAL A 424 5.17 -9.87 22.39
N ALA A 425 5.62 -8.64 22.12
CA ALA A 425 6.87 -8.36 21.44
C ALA A 425 7.45 -7.03 21.93
N THR A 426 8.78 -6.92 21.83
CA THR A 426 9.53 -5.68 22.02
C THR A 426 10.21 -5.37 20.70
N HIS A 427 9.83 -4.28 20.07
CA HIS A 427 10.38 -3.79 18.82
C HIS A 427 11.57 -2.89 19.11
N VAL A 428 12.68 -3.04 18.38
CA VAL A 428 13.89 -2.21 18.53
C VAL A 428 14.42 -1.81 17.16
N GLY A 429 14.87 -0.56 17.03
CA GLY A 429 15.54 -0.08 15.82
C GLY A 429 16.57 0.99 16.14
N LYS A 430 17.67 1.02 15.37
CA LYS A 430 18.63 2.13 15.44
C LYS A 430 18.01 3.36 14.79
N HIS A 431 18.08 4.49 15.48
CA HIS A 431 17.61 5.78 15.01
C HIS A 431 18.76 6.76 14.96
N ARG A 432 18.92 7.41 13.81
CA ARG A 432 19.83 8.54 13.63
C ARG A 432 19.06 9.68 12.98
N GLY A 433 18.95 10.79 13.69
CA GLY A 433 18.20 11.95 13.25
C GLY A 433 17.32 12.52 14.35
N PRO A 434 16.35 13.38 14.00
CA PRO A 434 15.59 14.12 14.98
C PRO A 434 14.66 13.23 15.80
N VAL A 435 14.52 13.55 17.09
CA VAL A 435 13.51 13.04 18.04
C VAL A 435 12.92 14.22 18.80
N LEU A 436 11.76 14.02 19.41
CA LEU A 436 11.17 15.00 20.33
C LEU A 436 11.53 14.64 21.77
N ARG A 437 11.92 15.63 22.56
CA ARG A 437 11.97 15.56 24.02
C ARG A 437 10.81 16.36 24.59
N ILE A 438 9.94 15.69 25.34
CA ILE A 438 8.80 16.29 26.05
C ILE A 438 9.16 16.40 27.53
N ARG A 439 8.89 17.57 28.13
CA ARG A 439 8.90 17.79 29.58
C ARG A 439 7.55 18.31 30.03
N THR A 440 7.07 17.80 31.16
CA THR A 440 5.78 18.19 31.75
C THR A 440 5.97 19.00 33.04
N ASP A 441 4.91 19.62 33.55
CA ASP A 441 4.95 20.42 34.78
C ASP A 441 5.07 19.57 36.06
N ASN A 442 4.66 18.31 36.02
CA ASN A 442 4.93 17.34 37.08
C ASN A 442 6.30 16.64 36.95
N GLY A 443 7.17 17.12 36.06
CA GLY A 443 8.56 16.68 35.95
C GLY A 443 8.78 15.39 35.18
N CYS A 444 7.76 14.84 34.50
CA CYS A 444 7.98 13.74 33.57
C CYS A 444 8.79 14.22 32.36
N GLU A 445 9.70 13.36 31.89
CA GLU A 445 10.51 13.60 30.69
C GLU A 445 10.51 12.37 29.80
N LEU A 446 10.21 12.54 28.52
CA LEU A 446 10.15 11.46 27.54
C LEU A 446 10.82 11.87 26.23
N VAL A 447 11.63 10.98 25.68
CA VAL A 447 12.23 11.12 24.34
C VAL A 447 11.61 10.09 23.42
N LEU A 448 11.09 10.53 22.28
CA LEU A 448 10.27 9.73 21.37
C LEU A 448 10.34 10.26 19.94
N SER A 449 10.06 9.40 18.96
CA SER A 449 9.89 9.83 17.57
C SER A 449 8.67 10.73 17.39
N GLU A 450 8.70 11.61 16.39
CA GLU A 450 7.62 12.55 16.06
C GLU A 450 6.25 11.90 15.82
N SER A 451 6.24 10.70 15.25
CA SER A 451 5.01 9.95 14.93
C SER A 451 4.45 9.14 16.10
N HIS A 452 5.14 9.09 17.25
CA HIS A 452 4.74 8.22 18.35
C HIS A 452 3.52 8.80 19.07
N VAL A 453 2.55 7.94 19.38
CA VAL A 453 1.25 8.36 19.90
C VAL A 453 1.35 8.62 21.39
N VAL A 454 0.94 9.81 21.80
CA VAL A 454 0.85 10.23 23.20
C VAL A 454 -0.62 10.43 23.55
N MET A 455 -1.03 9.94 24.71
CA MET A 455 -2.40 10.10 25.17
C MET A 455 -2.62 11.49 25.76
N THR A 456 -3.64 12.19 25.27
CA THR A 456 -4.09 13.48 25.81
C THR A 456 -5.51 13.35 26.37
N PRO A 457 -5.96 14.27 27.24
CA PRO A 457 -7.35 14.27 27.71
C PRO A 457 -8.38 14.46 26.58
N GLN A 458 -7.95 14.92 25.40
CA GLN A 458 -8.79 15.08 24.21
C GLN A 458 -8.68 13.89 23.25
N GLY A 459 -7.99 12.82 23.67
CA GLY A 459 -7.71 11.63 22.87
C GLY A 459 -6.25 11.50 22.46
N PRO A 460 -5.88 10.41 21.76
CA PRO A 460 -4.51 10.16 21.32
C PRO A 460 -4.08 11.15 20.23
N LYS A 461 -2.82 11.59 20.28
CA LYS A 461 -2.20 12.45 19.25
C LYS A 461 -0.78 12.01 18.95
N PRO A 462 -0.28 12.13 17.70
CA PRO A 462 1.15 11.99 17.44
C PRO A 462 1.92 13.10 18.15
N ALA A 463 3.15 12.80 18.57
CA ALA A 463 3.99 13.74 19.29
C ALA A 463 4.27 15.04 18.50
N SER A 464 4.30 14.98 17.16
CA SER A 464 4.47 16.13 16.27
C SER A 464 3.36 17.19 16.35
N GLU A 465 2.19 16.86 16.91
CA GLU A 465 1.09 17.82 17.11
C GLU A 465 1.07 18.45 18.50
N LEU A 466 1.94 17.96 19.38
CA LEU A 466 2.06 18.51 20.71
C LEU A 466 2.93 19.77 20.65
N GLN A 467 2.57 20.73 21.49
CA GLN A 467 3.31 21.97 21.67
C GLN A 467 3.37 22.28 23.15
N ALA A 468 4.24 23.21 23.53
CA ALA A 468 4.23 23.76 24.87
C ALA A 468 2.82 24.26 25.22
N GLY A 469 2.30 23.80 26.35
CA GLY A 469 0.96 24.08 26.82
C GLY A 469 -0.11 23.05 26.48
N SER A 470 0.15 22.09 25.60
CA SER A 470 -0.70 20.89 25.46
C SER A 470 -0.75 20.10 26.77
N GLN A 471 -1.81 19.32 26.98
CA GLN A 471 -1.92 18.40 28.12
C GLN A 471 -1.70 16.95 27.68
N VAL A 472 -1.04 16.16 28.53
CA VAL A 472 -0.82 14.73 28.34
C VAL A 472 -1.31 13.97 29.57
N ILE A 473 -1.69 12.71 29.39
CA ILE A 473 -2.08 11.83 30.50
C ILE A 473 -0.79 11.26 31.13
N THR A 474 -0.66 11.41 32.45
CA THR A 474 0.43 10.85 33.25
C THR A 474 -0.11 9.93 34.34
N LEU A 475 0.78 9.26 35.09
CA LEU A 475 0.40 8.43 36.24
C LEU A 475 -0.41 9.18 37.30
N GLU A 476 -0.22 10.51 37.41
CA GLU A 476 -0.87 11.38 38.41
C GLU A 476 -2.11 12.09 37.85
N GLY A 477 -2.48 11.82 36.60
CA GLY A 477 -3.53 12.50 35.87
C GLY A 477 -2.99 13.40 34.75
N ALA A 478 -3.81 14.32 34.27
CA ALA A 478 -3.43 15.23 33.17
C ALA A 478 -2.37 16.23 33.65
N SER A 479 -1.29 16.39 32.87
CA SER A 479 -0.19 17.31 33.14
C SER A 479 0.13 18.14 31.90
N LYS A 480 0.56 19.39 32.10
CA LYS A 480 0.84 20.32 31.01
C LYS A 480 2.27 20.13 30.50
N ILE A 481 2.45 20.09 29.19
CA ILE A 481 3.77 20.15 28.56
C ILE A 481 4.36 21.53 28.80
N THR A 482 5.47 21.59 29.52
CA THR A 482 6.24 22.82 29.75
C THR A 482 7.21 23.09 28.62
N CYS A 483 7.74 22.04 28.00
CA CYS A 483 8.70 22.14 26.92
C CYS A 483 8.58 20.94 25.97
N ILE A 484 8.71 21.22 24.68
CA ILE A 484 8.91 20.22 23.64
C ILE A 484 10.01 20.72 22.71
N CYS A 485 11.04 19.90 22.48
CA CYS A 485 12.19 20.28 21.66
C CYS A 485 12.53 19.17 20.67
N LEU A 486 12.88 19.57 19.45
CA LEU A 486 13.51 18.69 18.47
C LEU A 486 15.00 18.58 18.80
N GLU A 487 15.50 17.36 18.94
CA GLU A 487 16.90 17.07 19.27
C GLU A 487 17.45 16.02 18.31
N GLU A 488 18.71 16.16 17.89
CA GLU A 488 19.41 15.09 17.18
C GLU A 488 19.67 13.92 18.12
N TYR A 489 19.36 12.71 17.68
CA TYR A 489 19.54 11.47 18.42
C TYR A 489 20.27 10.45 17.56
N ASP A 490 21.26 9.78 18.15
CA ASP A 490 21.94 8.62 17.58
C ASP A 490 21.96 7.52 18.65
N GLY A 491 21.05 6.55 18.50
CA GLY A 491 20.83 5.53 19.52
C GLY A 491 19.76 4.53 19.09
N PHE A 492 19.14 3.86 20.05
CA PHE A 492 18.07 2.88 19.81
C PHE A 492 16.73 3.41 20.28
N LEU A 493 15.69 3.18 19.48
CA LEU A 493 14.29 3.37 19.88
C LEU A 493 13.63 2.01 20.09
N PHE A 494 12.74 1.91 21.09
CA PHE A 494 12.02 0.70 21.47
C PHE A 494 10.51 0.89 21.65
N ASN A 495 9.67 -0.01 21.12
CA ASN A 495 8.21 -0.02 21.31
C ASN A 495 7.77 -1.38 21.82
N LEU A 496 6.65 -1.43 22.52
CA LEU A 496 6.04 -2.69 22.95
C LEU A 496 4.82 -2.99 22.09
N GLU A 497 4.55 -4.26 21.85
CA GLU A 497 3.28 -4.73 21.29
C GLU A 497 2.49 -5.43 22.39
N LEU A 498 1.21 -5.05 22.54
CA LEU A 498 0.35 -5.52 23.62
C LEU A 498 -0.80 -6.40 23.08
N VAL A 499 -1.26 -7.40 23.86
CA VAL A 499 -2.31 -8.37 23.47
C VAL A 499 -3.69 -7.74 23.18
N THR A 500 -3.92 -6.48 23.57
CA THR A 500 -5.28 -5.94 23.71
C THR A 500 -5.54 -4.75 22.79
N TYR A 501 -5.19 -4.79 21.51
CA TYR A 501 -5.71 -3.76 20.61
C TYR A 501 -7.19 -4.02 20.28
N GLU A 502 -8.09 -3.34 20.98
CA GLU A 502 -9.50 -3.19 20.58
C GLU A 502 -9.71 -1.77 20.05
N PRO A 503 -9.93 -1.58 18.72
CA PRO A 503 -10.21 -0.26 18.16
C PRO A 503 -11.35 0.43 18.91
N GLY A 504 -11.08 1.64 19.44
CA GLY A 504 -12.08 2.43 20.15
C GLY A 504 -12.22 2.16 21.65
N LYS A 505 -11.48 1.21 22.22
CA LYS A 505 -11.39 1.02 23.68
C LYS A 505 -10.18 1.77 24.24
N GLU A 506 -10.42 2.84 25.00
CA GLU A 506 -9.37 3.59 25.70
C GLU A 506 -8.53 2.68 26.60
N GLY A 507 -7.22 2.87 26.60
CA GLY A 507 -6.29 2.13 27.47
C GLY A 507 -5.89 0.74 26.98
N SER A 508 -6.62 0.16 26.01
CA SER A 508 -6.40 -1.21 25.57
C SER A 508 -5.03 -1.44 24.88
N SER A 509 -4.43 -0.36 24.35
CA SER A 509 -3.20 -0.39 23.54
C SER A 509 -2.24 0.74 23.93
N SER A 510 -1.99 0.87 25.23
CA SER A 510 -1.10 1.91 25.79
C SER A 510 -0.26 1.40 26.95
N MET A 511 0.78 2.16 27.27
CA MET A 511 1.70 1.89 28.37
C MET A 511 2.23 3.20 28.94
N PHE A 512 2.61 3.20 30.23
CA PHE A 512 3.32 4.34 30.80
C PHE A 512 4.82 4.24 30.54
N ALA A 513 5.37 5.26 29.88
CA ALA A 513 6.77 5.44 29.57
C ALA A 513 7.29 6.73 30.25
N ASN A 514 8.24 6.60 31.17
CA ASN A 514 8.69 7.69 32.06
C ASN A 514 7.53 8.49 32.70
N GLY A 515 6.46 7.79 33.08
CA GLY A 515 5.29 8.38 33.72
C GLY A 515 4.26 9.01 32.78
N ILE A 516 4.53 9.09 31.47
CA ILE A 516 3.58 9.59 30.45
C ILE A 516 2.91 8.39 29.76
N LEU A 517 1.60 8.47 29.55
CA LEU A 517 0.84 7.43 28.86
C LEU A 517 1.02 7.56 27.35
N VAL A 518 1.60 6.53 26.73
CA VAL A 518 1.86 6.46 25.29
C VAL A 518 1.20 5.24 24.66
N GLY A 519 0.95 5.32 23.36
CA GLY A 519 0.46 4.20 22.58
C GLY A 519 1.52 3.12 22.42
N ASP A 520 1.08 1.86 22.36
CA ASP A 520 1.93 0.75 21.94
C ASP A 520 2.11 0.74 20.41
N PHE A 521 2.75 -0.30 19.90
CA PHE A 521 2.95 -0.53 18.47
C PHE A 521 1.66 -0.55 17.65
N ASN A 522 0.61 -1.21 18.14
CA ASN A 522 -0.65 -1.35 17.41
C ASN A 522 -1.38 0.00 17.30
N LEU A 523 -1.42 0.78 18.39
CA LEU A 523 -2.05 2.09 18.37
C LEU A 523 -1.30 3.06 17.45
N GLN A 524 0.03 3.05 17.50
CA GLN A 524 0.84 3.88 16.61
C GLN A 524 0.59 3.55 15.15
N THR A 525 0.58 2.27 14.79
CA THR A 525 0.27 1.80 13.43
C THR A 525 -1.12 2.26 12.99
N HIS A 526 -2.14 2.11 13.85
CA HIS A 526 -3.49 2.57 13.56
C HIS A 526 -3.56 4.08 13.30
N TYR A 527 -2.94 4.89 14.15
CA TYR A 527 -2.93 6.34 14.01
C TYR A 527 -2.16 6.79 12.77
N TYR A 528 -1.00 6.19 12.51
CA TYR A 528 -0.20 6.49 11.33
C TYR A 528 -1.00 6.33 10.02
N HIS A 529 -1.81 5.27 9.91
CA HIS A 529 -2.59 5.00 8.70
C HIS A 529 -3.91 5.78 8.59
N ASN A 530 -4.54 6.15 9.71
CA ASN A 530 -5.89 6.73 9.70
C ASN A 530 -5.93 8.23 10.02
N TYR A 531 -4.95 8.77 10.76
CA TYR A 531 -4.96 10.17 11.18
C TYR A 531 -4.94 11.13 9.99
N ARG A 532 -4.11 10.84 8.97
CA ARG A 532 -4.02 11.63 7.73
C ARG A 532 -5.33 11.67 6.94
N LYS A 533 -6.28 10.78 7.24
CA LYS A 533 -7.58 10.66 6.55
C LYS A 533 -8.71 11.40 7.27
N LEU A 534 -8.42 12.00 8.43
CA LEU A 534 -9.44 12.72 9.19
C LEU A 534 -9.84 14.00 8.43
N PRO A 535 -11.14 14.30 8.26
CA PRO A 535 -11.60 15.42 7.44
C PRO A 535 -10.95 16.77 7.78
N HIS A 536 -10.78 17.07 9.06
CA HIS A 536 -10.15 18.32 9.50
C HIS A 536 -8.64 18.38 9.22
N VAL A 537 -7.96 17.23 9.11
CA VAL A 537 -6.55 17.13 8.71
C VAL A 537 -6.41 17.31 7.20
N VAL A 538 -7.31 16.68 6.44
CA VAL A 538 -7.37 16.83 4.97
C VAL A 538 -7.63 18.29 4.59
N LEU A 539 -8.65 18.94 5.18
CA LEU A 539 -8.99 20.35 4.90
C LEU A 539 -7.85 21.34 5.20
N LYS A 540 -7.01 21.06 6.21
CA LYS A 540 -5.83 21.89 6.51
C LYS A 540 -4.75 21.81 5.44
N ARG A 541 -4.66 20.71 4.71
CA ARG A 541 -3.65 20.47 3.66
C ARG A 541 -4.17 20.84 2.27
N LEU A 542 -5.46 20.65 2.03
CA LEU A 542 -6.09 21.00 0.75
C LEU A 542 -6.14 22.53 0.57
N PRO A 543 -5.80 23.04 -0.64
CA PRO A 543 -6.06 24.43 -1.00
C PRO A 543 -7.55 24.74 -0.88
N GLN A 544 -7.86 26.00 -0.57
CA GLN A 544 -9.23 26.44 -0.34
C GLN A 544 -10.18 26.13 -1.51
N ASP A 545 -9.68 26.20 -2.75
CA ASP A 545 -10.47 25.88 -3.96
C ASP A 545 -10.98 24.44 -4.00
N PHE A 546 -10.32 23.49 -3.33
CA PHE A 546 -10.75 22.08 -3.26
C PHE A 546 -11.73 21.81 -2.10
N HIS A 547 -12.00 22.77 -1.23
CA HIS A 547 -12.80 22.52 -0.02
C HIS A 547 -14.26 22.16 -0.36
N GLN A 548 -14.84 22.79 -1.39
CA GLN A 548 -16.20 22.45 -1.83
C GLN A 548 -16.25 21.04 -2.42
N ASP A 549 -15.34 20.71 -3.33
CA ASP A 549 -15.21 19.37 -3.90
C ASP A 549 -15.06 18.30 -2.80
N PHE A 550 -14.23 18.56 -1.77
CA PHE A 550 -14.04 17.65 -0.66
C PHE A 550 -15.29 17.49 0.20
N ASN A 551 -16.01 18.58 0.49
CA ASN A 551 -17.26 18.50 1.24
C ASN A 551 -18.33 17.71 0.46
N SER A 552 -18.44 17.91 -0.86
CA SER A 552 -19.31 17.11 -1.73
C SER A 552 -18.97 15.61 -1.70
N LEU A 553 -17.67 15.29 -1.69
CA LEU A 553 -17.18 13.91 -1.54
C LEU A 553 -17.62 13.30 -0.20
N LEU A 554 -17.48 14.05 0.90
CA LEU A 554 -17.92 13.58 2.23
C LEU A 554 -19.43 13.29 2.26
N GLU A 555 -20.25 14.17 1.67
CA GLU A 555 -21.69 13.94 1.54
C GLU A 555 -22.01 12.68 0.74
N ASP A 556 -21.26 12.42 -0.33
CA ASP A 556 -21.47 11.24 -1.17
C ASP A 556 -21.08 9.96 -0.43
N ILE A 557 -19.94 9.95 0.28
CA ILE A 557 -19.54 8.84 1.14
C ILE A 557 -20.61 8.55 2.22
N GLU A 558 -21.19 9.59 2.83
CA GLU A 558 -22.25 9.41 3.83
C GLU A 558 -23.53 8.81 3.25
N LYS A 559 -23.91 9.16 2.02
CA LYS A 559 -25.07 8.57 1.34
C LYS A 559 -24.87 7.08 1.09
N TYR A 560 -23.66 6.62 0.76
CA TYR A 560 -23.37 5.21 0.51
C TYR A 560 -23.26 4.35 1.79
N LYS A 561 -23.14 4.97 2.97
CA LYS A 561 -23.18 4.27 4.27
C LYS A 561 -24.60 3.98 4.76
N LYS A 562 -25.61 4.66 4.21
CA LYS A 562 -27.04 4.46 4.52
C LYS A 562 -27.67 3.53 3.49
#